data_AF-A0A3D0DBF7-F1
#
_entry.id   AF-A0A3D0DBF7-F1
#
_cell.length_a   1.000
_cell.length_b   1.000
_cell.length_c   1.000
_cell.angle_alpha   90.00
_cell.angle_beta   90.00
_cell.angle_gamma   90.00
#
_symmetry.space_group_name_H-M   'P 1'
#
loop_
_entity.id
_entity.type
_entity.pdbx_description
1 polymer ?
#
loop_
_entity_poly.entity_id
_entity_poly.type
_entity_poly.pdbx_seq_one_letter_code
_entity_poly.pdbx_strand_id
1 'polypeptide(L)'
;MQALKTLIAAGTLGEIYHARATMTRRAGIPGYGSWFTNRELAGAGALFDMGVHALDLGLYVMGFPRPLVVQGATYDVMGRRGRGLGRWGADIIPGAGRFDVDDLASLMVHLEGAATLIVEAGWASYDLSVDSLTLLGTEAGARLIYGPNRGETDLRLFVDLPSGPAEIHPDYPWVESTYGELIAAFSQRFAPAAHRPSPSRRAWL
;
A
#
# COMPACT_ATOMS: atom_id res chain seq x y z
N MET A 1 -1.31 2.81 -9.85
CA MET A 1 -2.11 1.70 -9.26
C MET A 1 -3.17 1.15 -10.22
N GLN A 2 -4.10 1.95 -10.74
CA GLN A 2 -5.12 1.44 -11.68
C GLN A 2 -4.53 0.82 -12.95
N ALA A 3 -3.51 1.45 -13.56
CA ALA A 3 -2.81 0.87 -14.70
C ALA A 3 -2.23 -0.52 -14.40
N LEU A 4 -1.61 -0.70 -13.23
CA LEU A 4 -1.11 -2.00 -12.79
C LEU A 4 -2.25 -3.04 -12.63
N LYS A 5 -3.41 -2.65 -12.08
CA LYS A 5 -4.58 -3.54 -12.00
C LYS A 5 -5.10 -3.94 -13.37
N THR A 6 -5.09 -3.03 -14.35
CA THR A 6 -5.47 -3.36 -15.74
C THR A 6 -4.55 -4.41 -16.34
N LEU A 7 -3.22 -4.29 -16.13
CA LEU A 7 -2.25 -5.28 -16.61
C LEU A 7 -2.43 -6.64 -15.93
N ILE A 8 -2.68 -6.66 -14.62
CA ILE A 8 -2.98 -7.88 -13.87
C ILE A 8 -4.27 -8.53 -14.40
N ALA A 9 -5.33 -7.74 -14.59
CA ALA A 9 -6.62 -8.24 -15.11
C ALA A 9 -6.51 -8.76 -16.55
N ALA A 10 -5.58 -8.23 -17.35
CA ALA A 10 -5.28 -8.70 -18.70
C ALA A 10 -4.43 -10.00 -18.70
N GLY A 11 -4.02 -10.50 -17.53
CA GLY A 11 -3.19 -11.70 -17.42
C GLY A 11 -1.71 -11.46 -17.74
N THR A 12 -1.26 -10.21 -17.84
CA THR A 12 0.13 -9.88 -18.22
C THR A 12 1.17 -10.49 -17.27
N LEU A 13 0.84 -10.64 -16.00
CA LEU A 13 1.73 -11.25 -15.00
C LEU A 13 1.49 -12.75 -14.82
N GLY A 14 0.41 -13.31 -15.38
CA GLY A 14 -0.06 -14.64 -15.01
C GLY A 14 -0.48 -14.74 -13.54
N GLU A 15 -0.14 -15.85 -12.88
CA GLU A 15 -0.44 -16.06 -11.47
C GLU A 15 0.61 -15.39 -10.58
N ILE A 16 0.18 -14.46 -9.72
CA ILE A 16 1.09 -13.76 -8.79
C ILE A 16 1.34 -14.65 -7.58
N TYR A 17 2.56 -15.19 -7.46
CA TYR A 17 2.95 -16.07 -6.35
C TYR A 17 3.73 -15.35 -5.24
N HIS A 18 4.26 -14.15 -5.50
CA HIS A 18 4.97 -13.37 -4.49
C HIS A 18 4.81 -11.87 -4.67
N ALA A 19 4.71 -11.15 -3.55
CA ALA A 19 4.70 -9.70 -3.52
C ALA A 19 5.56 -9.13 -2.38
N ARG A 20 6.06 -7.91 -2.57
CA ARG A 20 6.68 -7.09 -1.52
C ARG A 20 6.06 -5.71 -1.53
N ALA A 21 5.51 -5.29 -0.41
CA ALA A 21 4.96 -3.95 -0.22
C ALA A 21 5.77 -3.23 0.85
N THR A 22 6.41 -2.13 0.48
CA THR A 22 7.33 -1.39 1.34
C THR A 22 6.88 0.06 1.42
N MET A 23 6.80 0.57 2.65
CA MET A 23 6.58 1.98 2.95
C MET A 23 7.49 2.40 4.10
N THR A 24 8.70 2.84 3.76
CA THR A 24 9.74 3.17 4.75
C THR A 24 10.27 4.59 4.55
N ARG A 25 10.79 5.18 5.61
CA ARG A 25 11.32 6.54 5.62
C ARG A 25 12.69 6.58 6.28
N ARG A 26 13.56 7.45 5.76
CA ARG A 26 14.80 7.85 6.43
C ARG A 26 14.51 8.57 7.76
N ALA A 27 13.54 9.47 7.73
CA ALA A 27 13.07 10.23 8.89
C ALA A 27 11.63 10.68 8.62
N GLY A 28 10.75 10.44 9.58
CA GLY A 28 9.31 10.58 9.37
C GLY A 28 8.47 10.39 10.64
N ILE A 29 9.07 10.27 11.82
CA ILE A 29 8.32 10.10 13.08
C ILE A 29 7.40 11.31 13.28
N PRO A 30 6.09 11.13 13.58
CA PRO A 30 5.10 12.21 13.62
C PRO A 30 5.22 13.18 14.82
N GLY A 31 6.31 13.16 15.59
CA GLY A 31 6.47 13.97 16.81
C GLY A 31 6.53 13.12 18.08
N TYR A 32 7.52 13.38 18.94
CA TYR A 32 7.65 12.70 20.23
C TYR A 32 6.63 13.23 21.24
N GLY A 33 5.99 12.33 21.98
CA GLY A 33 4.95 12.69 22.95
C GLY A 33 3.61 13.04 22.32
N SER A 34 3.52 12.92 21.00
CA SER A 34 2.26 13.03 20.26
C SER A 34 1.32 11.87 20.56
N TRP A 35 0.06 12.01 20.16
CA TRP A 35 -0.86 10.86 20.21
C TRP A 35 -0.40 9.70 19.32
N PHE A 36 0.28 9.97 18.21
CA PHE A 36 0.85 8.95 17.30
C PHE A 36 1.95 8.11 17.95
N THR A 37 2.68 8.67 18.91
CA THR A 37 3.78 7.98 19.61
C THR A 37 3.35 7.42 20.97
N ASN A 38 2.03 7.41 21.22
CA ASN A 38 1.40 6.88 22.42
C ASN A 38 0.56 5.64 22.07
N ARG A 39 1.01 4.47 22.50
CA ARG A 39 0.35 3.17 22.28
C ARG A 39 -1.10 3.13 22.75
N GLU A 40 -1.43 3.83 23.83
CA GLU A 40 -2.79 3.84 24.37
C GLU A 40 -3.77 4.57 23.45
N LEU A 41 -3.29 5.57 22.71
CA LEU A 41 -4.11 6.37 21.78
C LEU A 41 -4.07 5.82 20.35
N ALA A 42 -2.89 5.38 19.88
CA ALA A 42 -2.68 4.93 18.50
C ALA A 42 -2.72 3.41 18.31
N GLY A 43 -2.58 2.61 19.39
CA GLY A 43 -2.52 1.14 19.36
C GLY A 43 -1.15 0.57 18.95
N ALA A 44 -0.53 1.12 17.90
CA ALA A 44 0.82 0.82 17.45
C ALA A 44 1.41 2.03 16.69
N GLY A 45 2.62 1.90 16.17
CA GLY A 45 3.33 2.99 15.51
C GLY A 45 3.34 2.82 14.00
N ALA A 46 4.54 2.76 13.41
CA ALA A 46 4.72 2.70 11.96
C ALA A 46 3.93 1.57 11.29
N LEU A 47 3.74 0.43 11.96
CA LEU A 47 2.93 -0.67 11.44
C LEU A 47 1.46 -0.28 11.21
N PHE A 48 0.83 0.41 12.16
CA PHE A 48 -0.59 0.77 12.06
C PHE A 48 -0.82 2.01 11.20
N ASP A 49 0.19 2.89 11.10
CA ASP A 49 0.13 4.07 10.24
C ASP A 49 0.46 3.74 8.78
N MET A 50 1.66 3.22 8.50
CA MET A 50 2.12 2.97 7.13
C MET A 50 1.90 1.51 6.70
N GLY A 51 2.04 0.57 7.62
CA GLY A 51 1.93 -0.86 7.31
C GLY A 51 0.54 -1.27 6.84
N VAL A 52 -0.53 -0.64 7.33
CA VAL A 52 -1.89 -0.88 6.84
C VAL A 52 -2.06 -0.52 5.36
N HIS A 53 -1.42 0.57 4.91
CA HIS A 53 -1.45 0.99 3.51
C HIS A 53 -0.62 0.06 2.61
N ALA A 54 0.57 -0.32 3.05
CA ALA A 54 1.41 -1.29 2.34
C ALA A 54 0.70 -2.66 2.23
N LEU A 55 0.13 -3.15 3.32
CA LEU A 55 -0.61 -4.41 3.38
C LEU A 55 -1.84 -4.38 2.48
N ASP A 56 -2.68 -3.33 2.58
CA ASP A 56 -3.89 -3.19 1.78
C ASP A 56 -3.56 -3.15 0.28
N LEU A 57 -2.55 -2.37 -0.12
CA LEU A 57 -2.11 -2.30 -1.51
C LEU A 57 -1.65 -3.66 -2.03
N GLY A 58 -0.82 -4.37 -1.26
CA GLY A 58 -0.33 -5.71 -1.59
C GLY A 58 -1.48 -6.71 -1.78
N LEU A 59 -2.39 -6.78 -0.81
CA LEU A 59 -3.56 -7.65 -0.90
C LEU A 59 -4.48 -7.26 -2.06
N TYR A 60 -4.74 -5.97 -2.26
CA TYR A 60 -5.59 -5.46 -3.33
C TYR A 60 -5.11 -5.89 -4.72
N VAL A 61 -3.80 -5.79 -4.99
CA VAL A 61 -3.27 -6.21 -6.29
C VAL A 61 -3.25 -7.72 -6.45
N MET A 62 -3.05 -8.48 -5.36
CA MET A 62 -3.12 -9.94 -5.35
C MET A 62 -4.55 -10.50 -5.36
N GLY A 63 -5.57 -9.65 -5.25
CA GLY A 63 -6.98 -10.07 -5.28
C GLY A 63 -7.55 -10.49 -3.92
N PHE A 64 -6.98 -9.98 -2.83
CA PHE A 64 -7.36 -10.28 -1.44
C PHE A 64 -7.42 -11.79 -1.10
N PRO A 65 -6.38 -12.57 -1.40
CA PRO A 65 -6.30 -13.94 -0.92
C PRO A 65 -6.30 -13.95 0.62
N ARG A 66 -6.93 -14.96 1.22
CA ARG A 66 -7.03 -15.04 2.68
C ARG A 66 -5.63 -15.26 3.31
N PRO A 67 -5.24 -14.49 4.33
CA PRO A 67 -4.05 -14.77 5.12
C PRO A 67 -4.19 -16.07 5.92
N LEU A 68 -3.16 -16.90 5.88
CA LEU A 68 -3.10 -18.18 6.59
C LEU A 68 -2.18 -18.10 7.80
N VAL A 69 -0.98 -17.55 7.61
CA VAL A 69 0.04 -17.41 8.65
C VAL A 69 0.73 -16.06 8.49
N VAL A 70 0.95 -15.37 9.61
CA VAL A 70 1.74 -14.14 9.65
C VAL A 70 2.89 -14.33 10.62
N GLN A 71 4.08 -13.96 10.20
CA GLN A 71 5.29 -13.92 11.03
C GLN A 71 5.98 -12.57 10.84
N GLY A 72 6.66 -12.07 11.86
CA GLY A 72 7.37 -10.80 11.72
C GLY A 72 7.93 -10.27 13.03
N ALA A 73 8.52 -9.08 12.95
CA ALA A 73 9.10 -8.37 14.08
C ALA A 73 8.83 -6.87 13.97
N THR A 74 8.73 -6.23 15.12
CA THR A 74 8.62 -4.77 15.28
C THR A 74 9.79 -4.25 16.09
N TYR A 75 10.22 -3.02 15.80
CA TYR A 75 11.35 -2.35 16.41
C TYR A 75 10.96 -0.93 16.79
N ASP A 76 11.68 -0.32 17.74
CA ASP A 76 11.50 1.06 18.21
C ASP A 76 12.84 1.79 18.39
N VAL A 77 13.80 1.41 17.55
CA VAL A 77 15.24 1.63 17.71
C VAL A 77 15.66 3.09 17.51
N MET A 78 15.03 3.79 16.57
CA MET A 78 15.27 5.20 16.25
C MET A 78 14.45 6.11 17.17
N GLY A 79 13.17 5.80 17.36
CA GLY A 79 12.24 6.57 18.16
C GLY A 79 12.63 6.66 19.63
N ARG A 80 13.02 5.53 20.26
CA ARG A 80 13.53 5.54 21.64
C ARG A 80 14.82 6.36 21.82
N ARG A 81 15.56 6.60 20.74
CA ARG A 81 16.78 7.41 20.75
C ARG A 81 16.53 8.88 20.38
N GLY A 82 15.28 9.28 20.18
CA GLY A 82 14.94 10.63 19.76
C GLY A 82 15.44 10.97 18.34
N ARG A 83 15.62 9.97 17.46
CA ARG A 83 16.13 10.16 16.09
C ARG A 83 15.05 9.89 15.05
N GLY A 84 15.14 10.58 13.91
CA GLY A 84 14.25 10.34 12.76
C GLY A 84 12.94 11.10 12.82
N LEU A 85 12.91 12.23 13.53
CA LEU A 85 11.77 13.15 13.57
C LEU A 85 11.42 13.65 12.16
N GLY A 86 10.13 13.60 11.82
CA GLY A 86 9.58 14.14 10.58
C GLY A 86 9.33 15.65 10.64
N ARG A 87 8.60 16.16 9.64
CA ARG A 87 8.15 17.56 9.55
C ARG A 87 6.63 17.72 9.74
N TRP A 88 5.97 16.70 10.27
CA TRP A 88 4.52 16.60 10.40
C TRP A 88 4.15 16.05 11.79
N GLY A 89 2.92 16.35 12.23
CA GLY A 89 2.47 16.17 13.61
C GLY A 89 2.36 17.50 14.36
N ALA A 90 1.18 17.79 14.89
CA ALA A 90 0.83 19.10 15.44
C ALA A 90 1.34 19.32 16.88
N ASP A 91 1.93 18.30 17.47
CA ASP A 91 2.22 18.14 18.89
C ASP A 91 3.68 17.72 19.13
N ILE A 92 4.60 18.23 18.31
CA ILE A 92 6.05 18.13 18.59
C ILE A 92 6.33 18.92 19.88
N ILE A 93 6.23 18.25 21.02
CA ILE A 93 6.57 18.82 22.31
C ILE A 93 8.11 18.85 22.41
N PRO A 94 8.74 20.02 22.64
CA PRO A 94 10.18 20.09 22.83
C PRO A 94 10.60 19.24 24.06
N GLY A 95 11.35 18.17 23.85
CA GLY A 95 11.85 17.28 24.91
C GLY A 95 11.80 15.79 24.55
N ALA A 96 12.08 14.93 25.52
CA ALA A 96 11.88 13.48 25.41
C ALA A 96 10.39 13.16 25.60
N GLY A 97 9.58 13.47 24.58
CA GLY A 97 8.18 13.08 24.56
C GLY A 97 8.01 11.56 24.57
N ARG A 98 6.88 11.07 25.12
CA ARG A 98 6.54 9.64 25.18
C ARG A 98 6.74 8.97 23.81
N PHE A 99 7.36 7.79 23.80
CA PHE A 99 7.50 6.93 22.63
C PHE A 99 7.46 5.46 23.08
N ASP A 100 6.31 4.81 22.94
CA ASP A 100 6.08 3.41 23.36
C ASP A 100 5.43 2.54 22.28
N VAL A 101 5.60 2.96 21.03
CA VAL A 101 5.15 2.30 19.80
C VAL A 101 6.33 1.84 18.95
N ASP A 102 6.09 1.10 17.87
CA ASP A 102 7.12 0.73 16.89
C ASP A 102 7.47 1.87 15.91
N ASP A 103 8.72 1.93 15.47
CA ASP A 103 9.18 2.80 14.37
C ASP A 103 9.52 2.05 13.09
N LEU A 104 9.58 0.72 13.15
CA LEU A 104 9.79 -0.19 12.02
C LEU A 104 9.12 -1.53 12.28
N ALA A 105 8.47 -2.07 11.26
CA ALA A 105 7.92 -3.41 11.22
C ALA A 105 8.30 -4.13 9.93
N SER A 106 8.61 -5.42 10.04
CA SER A 106 8.90 -6.31 8.91
C SER A 106 8.12 -7.60 9.09
N LEU A 107 7.24 -7.91 8.14
CA LEU A 107 6.27 -9.00 8.19
C LEU A 107 6.36 -9.88 6.95
N MET A 108 6.13 -11.18 7.13
CA MET A 108 5.88 -12.16 6.07
C MET A 108 4.50 -12.79 6.29
N VAL A 109 3.69 -12.77 5.22
CA VAL A 109 2.33 -13.30 5.20
C VAL A 109 2.27 -14.45 4.20
N HIS A 110 1.89 -15.64 4.67
CA HIS A 110 1.50 -16.76 3.84
C HIS A 110 0.02 -16.65 3.51
N LEU A 111 -0.31 -16.74 2.23
CA LEU A 111 -1.65 -16.55 1.69
C LEU A 111 -2.19 -17.88 1.13
N GLU A 112 -3.51 -17.98 0.97
CA GLU A 112 -4.10 -19.05 0.17
C GLU A 112 -3.52 -19.08 -1.25
N GLY A 113 -3.46 -20.27 -1.84
CA GLY A 113 -2.79 -20.47 -3.15
C GLY A 113 -1.26 -20.52 -3.07
N ALA A 114 -0.70 -20.73 -1.87
CA ALA A 114 0.74 -20.79 -1.61
C ALA A 114 1.52 -19.49 -1.91
N ALA A 115 0.81 -18.40 -2.18
CA ALA A 115 1.42 -17.10 -2.42
C ALA A 115 1.98 -16.49 -1.12
N THR A 116 2.94 -15.59 -1.25
CA THR A 116 3.55 -14.89 -0.11
C THR A 116 3.58 -13.39 -0.31
N LEU A 117 3.41 -12.64 0.77
CA LEU A 117 3.52 -11.18 0.80
C LEU A 117 4.48 -10.76 1.90
N ILE A 118 5.51 -9.99 1.54
CA ILE A 118 6.36 -9.28 2.50
C ILE A 118 5.81 -7.86 2.68
N VAL A 119 5.69 -7.42 3.93
CA VAL A 119 5.31 -6.04 4.27
C VAL A 119 6.40 -5.42 5.12
N GLU A 120 6.91 -4.27 4.70
CA GLU A 120 7.84 -3.46 5.49
C GLU A 120 7.31 -2.05 5.65
N ALA A 121 7.24 -1.58 6.89
CA ALA A 121 6.69 -0.28 7.24
C ALA A 121 7.58 0.40 8.28
N GLY A 122 7.99 1.65 8.05
CA GLY A 122 8.88 2.31 8.98
C GLY A 122 8.91 3.83 8.88
N TRP A 123 8.88 4.50 10.03
CA TRP A 123 8.98 5.95 10.13
C TRP A 123 10.42 6.45 10.10
N ALA A 124 11.39 5.64 10.54
CA ALA A 124 12.78 6.05 10.58
C ALA A 124 13.72 4.85 10.53
N SER A 125 14.66 4.88 9.59
CA SER A 125 15.73 3.89 9.50
C SER A 125 16.99 4.53 8.92
N TYR A 126 18.13 3.84 9.02
CA TYR A 126 19.35 4.26 8.34
C TYR A 126 19.41 3.85 6.87
N ASP A 127 18.31 4.07 6.13
CA ASP A 127 18.17 3.69 4.72
C ASP A 127 17.46 4.78 3.91
N LEU A 128 17.28 4.56 2.60
CA LEU A 128 16.47 5.39 1.72
C LEU A 128 14.99 5.31 2.10
N SER A 129 14.27 6.41 1.90
CA SER A 129 12.81 6.40 1.93
C SER A 129 12.30 5.69 0.67
N VAL A 130 11.50 4.64 0.84
CA VAL A 130 10.97 3.86 -0.29
C VAL A 130 9.50 3.57 -0.07
N ASP A 131 8.70 3.95 -1.06
CA ASP A 131 7.33 3.49 -1.24
C ASP A 131 7.30 2.67 -2.52
N SER A 132 7.11 1.36 -2.38
CA SER A 132 7.12 0.47 -3.54
C SER A 132 6.29 -0.78 -3.35
N LEU A 133 5.84 -1.31 -4.49
CA LEU A 133 5.17 -2.59 -4.62
C LEU A 133 5.88 -3.40 -5.69
N THR A 134 6.41 -4.55 -5.32
CA THR A 134 6.99 -5.52 -6.26
C THR A 134 6.09 -6.73 -6.35
N LEU A 135 5.85 -7.21 -7.57
CA LEU A 135 5.05 -8.39 -7.87
C LEU A 135 5.85 -9.35 -8.74
N LEU A 136 5.83 -10.62 -8.38
CA LEU A 136 6.38 -11.71 -9.17
C LEU A 136 5.23 -12.62 -9.58
N GLY A 137 4.98 -12.67 -10.88
CA GLY A 137 4.03 -13.58 -11.50
C GLY A 137 4.71 -14.66 -12.32
N THR A 138 3.93 -15.63 -12.80
CA THR A 138 4.44 -16.74 -13.62
C THR A 138 4.92 -16.29 -15.00
N GLU A 139 4.35 -15.23 -15.55
CA GLU A 139 4.68 -14.74 -16.91
C GLU A 139 5.54 -13.47 -16.90
N ALA A 140 5.45 -12.66 -15.83
CA ALA A 140 6.17 -11.39 -15.74
C ALA A 140 6.34 -10.91 -14.29
N GLY A 141 7.32 -10.03 -14.09
CA GLY A 141 7.45 -9.22 -12.87
C GLY A 141 6.93 -7.80 -13.08
N ALA A 142 6.51 -7.15 -12.00
CA ALA A 142 6.23 -5.72 -12.00
C ALA A 142 6.83 -5.03 -10.76
N ARG A 143 7.29 -3.80 -10.92
CA ARG A 143 7.68 -2.94 -9.81
C ARG A 143 7.05 -1.57 -9.98
N LEU A 144 6.27 -1.17 -8.98
CA LEU A 144 5.74 0.17 -8.85
C LEU A 144 6.51 0.88 -7.74
N ILE A 145 7.18 1.97 -8.07
CA ILE A 145 7.66 2.94 -7.09
C ILE A 145 6.67 4.10 -7.11
N TYR A 146 6.20 4.52 -5.95
CA TYR A 146 5.24 5.62 -5.84
C TYR A 146 5.72 6.52 -4.70
N GLY A 147 6.65 7.41 -5.02
CA GLY A 147 7.20 8.31 -4.02
C GLY A 147 6.14 9.19 -3.35
N PRO A 148 6.44 9.77 -2.17
CA PRO A 148 5.52 10.65 -1.46
C PRO A 148 5.24 11.97 -2.21
N ASN A 149 6.06 12.34 -3.21
CA ASN A 149 5.87 13.57 -3.98
C ASN A 149 5.22 13.31 -5.35
N ARG A 150 4.42 14.28 -5.81
CA ARG A 150 3.79 14.28 -7.14
C ARG A 150 4.84 14.10 -8.24
N GLY A 151 4.64 13.12 -9.13
CA GLY A 151 5.51 12.86 -10.29
C GLY A 151 6.52 11.74 -10.11
N GLU A 152 6.66 11.18 -8.91
CA GLU A 152 7.60 10.09 -8.58
C GLU A 152 6.97 8.69 -8.71
N THR A 153 5.92 8.55 -9.54
CA THR A 153 5.35 7.25 -9.85
C THR A 153 6.07 6.66 -11.05
N ASP A 154 6.63 5.47 -10.87
CA ASP A 154 7.38 4.73 -11.88
C ASP A 154 6.91 3.27 -11.84
N LEU A 155 6.24 2.83 -12.92
CA LEU A 155 5.82 1.45 -13.10
C LEU A 155 6.71 0.79 -14.15
N ARG A 156 7.31 -0.33 -13.75
CA ARG A 156 8.17 -1.15 -14.61
C ARG A 156 7.64 -2.56 -14.69
N LEU A 157 7.71 -3.15 -15.89
CA LEU A 157 7.47 -4.57 -16.13
C LEU A 157 8.78 -5.24 -16.52
N PHE A 158 8.97 -6.46 -16.03
CA PHE A 158 10.09 -7.32 -16.34
C PHE A 158 9.54 -8.54 -17.06
N VAL A 159 9.90 -8.71 -18.32
CA VAL A 159 9.35 -9.74 -19.22
C VAL A 159 10.45 -10.39 -20.04
N ASP A 160 10.21 -11.60 -20.52
CA ASP A 160 11.02 -12.22 -21.56
C ASP A 160 10.33 -12.07 -22.92
N LEU A 161 10.97 -11.35 -23.84
CA LEU A 161 10.53 -11.23 -25.23
C LEU A 161 11.28 -12.23 -26.11
N PRO A 162 10.83 -12.51 -27.35
CA PRO A 162 11.60 -13.32 -28.30
C PRO A 162 13.03 -12.80 -28.56
N SER A 163 13.27 -11.49 -28.35
CA SER A 163 14.58 -10.85 -28.46
C SER A 163 15.45 -10.96 -27.20
N GLY A 164 14.94 -11.55 -26.11
CA GLY A 164 15.58 -11.65 -24.80
C GLY A 164 14.84 -10.89 -23.70
N PRO A 165 15.42 -10.87 -22.48
CA PRO A 165 14.84 -10.16 -21.34
C PRO A 165 14.71 -8.67 -21.60
N ALA A 166 13.59 -8.08 -21.18
CA ALA A 166 13.28 -6.68 -21.38
C ALA A 166 12.65 -6.03 -20.13
N GLU A 167 12.97 -4.75 -19.95
CA GLU A 167 12.30 -3.86 -19.00
C GLU A 167 11.39 -2.91 -19.78
N ILE A 168 10.09 -2.96 -19.51
CA ILE A 168 9.10 -2.10 -20.16
C ILE A 168 8.61 -1.07 -19.16
N HIS A 169 8.55 0.19 -19.59
CA HIS A 169 8.01 1.32 -18.85
C HIS A 169 6.68 1.68 -19.50
N PRO A 170 5.53 1.17 -18.99
CA PRO A 170 4.24 1.42 -19.63
C PRO A 170 3.87 2.89 -19.51
N ASP A 171 3.34 3.47 -20.58
CA ASP A 171 2.68 4.77 -20.50
C ASP A 171 1.35 4.64 -19.75
N TYR A 172 1.11 5.54 -18.82
CA TYR A 172 -0.16 5.66 -18.12
C TYR A 172 -0.59 7.12 -18.01
N PRO A 173 -1.88 7.43 -18.20
CA PRO A 173 -2.37 8.79 -18.08
C PRO A 173 -2.22 9.27 -16.63
N TRP A 174 -1.79 10.52 -16.48
CA TRP A 174 -1.75 11.16 -15.17
C TRP A 174 -3.17 11.50 -14.72
N VAL A 175 -3.46 11.27 -13.44
CA VAL A 175 -4.76 11.57 -12.81
C VAL A 175 -4.51 12.30 -11.50
N GLU A 176 -5.21 13.42 -11.30
CA GLU A 176 -4.91 14.43 -10.28
C GLU A 176 -5.15 13.96 -8.84
N SER A 177 -6.11 13.04 -8.64
CA SER A 177 -6.31 12.21 -7.43
C SER A 177 -7.53 11.30 -7.63
N THR A 178 -7.48 10.06 -7.14
CA THR A 178 -8.65 9.17 -7.10
C THR A 178 -9.55 9.40 -5.88
N TYR A 179 -9.20 10.33 -4.98
CA TYR A 179 -9.97 10.55 -3.75
C TYR A 179 -11.38 11.07 -4.03
N GLY A 180 -11.52 11.95 -5.04
CA GLY A 180 -12.83 12.41 -5.51
C GLY A 180 -13.69 11.27 -6.07
N GLU A 181 -13.07 10.33 -6.80
CA GLU A 181 -13.74 9.13 -7.31
C GLU A 181 -14.17 8.20 -6.18
N LEU A 182 -13.34 8.04 -5.13
CA LEU A 182 -13.69 7.26 -3.94
C LEU A 182 -14.89 7.86 -3.21
N ILE A 183 -14.90 9.17 -2.99
CA ILE A 183 -16.04 9.89 -2.36
C ILE A 183 -17.30 9.73 -3.22
N ALA A 184 -17.18 9.89 -4.54
CA ALA A 184 -18.30 9.72 -5.46
C ALA A 184 -18.85 8.29 -5.42
N ALA A 185 -17.97 7.28 -5.49
CA ALA A 185 -18.35 5.87 -5.45
C ALA A 185 -19.01 5.49 -4.12
N PHE A 186 -18.50 6.00 -2.99
CA PHE A 186 -19.13 5.84 -1.68
C PHE A 186 -20.53 6.46 -1.69
N SER A 187 -20.66 7.71 -2.12
CA SER A 187 -21.92 8.45 -2.12
C SER A 187 -22.98 7.78 -3.00
N GLN A 188 -22.59 7.25 -4.17
CA GLN A 188 -23.48 6.54 -5.10
C GLN A 188 -24.09 5.28 -4.49
N ARG A 189 -23.41 4.59 -3.57
CA ARG A 189 -23.96 3.40 -2.90
C ARG A 189 -25.12 3.72 -1.94
N PHE A 190 -25.26 4.97 -1.52
CA PHE A 190 -26.35 5.45 -0.66
C PHE A 190 -27.37 6.31 -1.41
N ALA A 191 -27.13 6.61 -2.69
CA ALA A 191 -28.12 7.29 -3.52
C ALA A 191 -29.36 6.39 -3.67
N PRO A 192 -30.58 6.92 -3.50
CA PRO A 192 -31.79 6.15 -3.73
C PRO A 192 -31.73 5.57 -5.15
N ALA A 193 -32.03 4.27 -5.29
CA ALA A 193 -32.07 3.64 -6.60
C ALA A 193 -32.99 4.47 -7.51
N ALA A 194 -32.41 5.07 -8.55
CA ALA A 194 -33.20 5.73 -9.58
C ALA A 194 -34.25 4.72 -10.06
N HIS A 195 -35.52 5.15 -10.05
CA HIS A 195 -36.70 4.37 -10.35
C HIS A 195 -36.44 3.49 -11.58
N ARG A 196 -36.19 2.19 -11.40
CA ARG A 196 -36.13 1.25 -12.53
C ARG A 196 -37.53 1.29 -13.14
N PRO A 197 -37.69 1.66 -14.43
CA PRO A 197 -39.00 1.60 -15.06
C PRO A 197 -39.52 0.17 -14.93
N SER A 198 -40.75 0.03 -14.41
CA SER A 198 -41.37 -1.29 -14.29
C SER A 198 -41.40 -1.95 -15.67
N PRO A 199 -41.14 -3.26 -15.81
CA PRO A 199 -41.34 -3.94 -17.07
C PRO A 199 -42.80 -3.76 -17.46
N SER A 200 -43.06 -3.11 -18.60
CA SER A 200 -44.40 -3.03 -19.14
C SER A 200 -44.92 -4.45 -19.31
N ARG A 201 -46.05 -4.76 -18.66
CA ARG A 201 -46.76 -6.01 -18.89
C ARG A 201 -47.19 -6.01 -20.36
N ARG A 202 -46.44 -6.70 -21.23
CA ARG A 202 -46.98 -7.12 -22.52
C ARG A 202 -48.07 -8.14 -22.21
N ALA A 203 -49.32 -7.72 -22.37
CA ALA A 203 -50.44 -8.62 -22.45
C ALA A 203 -50.25 -9.50 -23.69
N TRP A 204 -50.30 -10.80 -23.50
CA TRP A 204 -50.50 -11.75 -24.59
C TRP A 204 -51.95 -11.64 -25.05
N LEU A 205 -52.16 -11.11 -26.25
CA LEU A 205 -53.26 -11.45 -27.17
C LEU A 205 -52.69 -11.44 -28.59
#